data_AF-A0A9P9RGB2-F1
#
_entry.id   AF-A0A9P9RGB2-F1
#
_cell.length_a   1.000
_cell.length_b   1.000
_cell.length_c   1.000
_cell.angle_alpha   90.00
_cell.angle_beta   90.00
_cell.angle_gamma   90.00
#
_symmetry.space_group_name_H-M   'P 1'
#
loop_
_entity.id
_entity.type
_entity.pdbx_description
1 polymer ?
#
loop_
_entity_poly.entity_id
_entity_poly.type
_entity_poly.pdbx_seq_one_letter_code
_entity_poly.pdbx_strand_id
1 'polypeptide(L)'
;MENSSQMKRRQALTDTDRLCIQKRNKTHPPEHQSELATWYKGETGRQLTQGRISKVLSSHYDYLDKKDPKKDKKELQAKRTSCDWPELEATLFEWQQRIQDKKAVITGDLLKA
;
A
#
# COMPACT_ATOMS: atom_id res chain seq x y z
N MET A 1 18.01 -20.75 33.18
CA MET A 1 18.21 -19.67 32.18
C MET A 1 17.23 -19.92 31.04
N GLU A 2 16.02 -19.38 31.13
CA GLU A 2 14.98 -19.53 30.10
C GLU A 2 15.27 -18.59 28.93
N ASN A 3 15.81 -19.13 27.84
CA ASN A 3 16.04 -18.39 26.61
C ASN A 3 14.72 -18.38 25.81
N SER A 4 13.80 -17.49 26.20
CA SER A 4 12.56 -17.24 25.45
C SER A 4 12.90 -16.65 24.08
N SER A 5 13.14 -17.52 23.11
CA SER A 5 13.28 -17.17 21.70
C SER A 5 11.92 -16.70 21.20
N GLN A 6 11.63 -15.42 21.40
CA GLN A 6 10.45 -14.77 20.83
C GLN A 6 10.50 -14.97 19.31
N MET A 7 9.66 -15.86 18.79
CA MET A 7 9.56 -16.08 17.35
C MET A 7 9.15 -14.76 16.70
N LYS A 8 10.06 -14.15 15.93
CA LYS A 8 9.76 -12.94 15.17
C LYS A 8 8.59 -13.24 14.23
N ARG A 9 7.47 -12.56 14.47
CA ARG A 9 6.27 -12.66 13.63
C ARG A 9 6.64 -12.29 12.19
N ARG A 10 6.12 -13.04 11.22
CA ARG A 10 6.34 -12.78 9.80
C ARG A 10 5.77 -11.40 9.46
N GLN A 11 6.63 -10.47 9.07
CA GLN A 11 6.20 -9.13 8.66
C GLN A 11 5.80 -9.13 7.18
N ALA A 12 4.60 -8.63 6.92
CA ALA A 12 4.12 -8.38 5.57
C ALA A 12 5.02 -7.36 4.86
N LEU A 13 5.29 -7.58 3.58
CA LEU A 13 6.00 -6.61 2.75
C LEU A 13 4.99 -5.59 2.24
N THR A 14 5.29 -4.30 2.36
CA THR A 14 4.43 -3.25 1.79
C THR A 14 4.66 -3.12 0.28
N ASP A 15 3.71 -2.56 -0.45
CA ASP A 15 3.89 -2.30 -1.90
C ASP A 15 5.05 -1.33 -2.17
N THR A 16 5.28 -0.38 -1.27
CA THR A 16 6.42 0.54 -1.31
C THR A 16 7.75 -0.22 -1.22
N ASP A 17 7.86 -1.16 -0.29
CA ASP A 17 9.05 -1.99 -0.14
C ASP A 17 9.32 -2.82 -1.41
N ARG A 18 8.27 -3.42 -1.98
CA ARG A 18 8.36 -4.21 -3.22
C ARG A 18 8.85 -3.37 -4.39
N LEU A 19 8.32 -2.16 -4.52
CA LEU A 19 8.66 -1.21 -5.57
C LEU A 19 10.11 -0.71 -5.41
N CYS A 20 10.58 -0.49 -4.17
CA CYS A 20 11.96 -0.12 -3.90
C CYS A 20 12.94 -1.20 -4.39
N ILE A 21 12.65 -2.48 -4.09
CA ILE A 21 13.46 -3.63 -4.54
C ILE A 21 13.46 -3.74 -6.06
N GLN A 22 12.30 -3.61 -6.72
CA GLN A 22 12.22 -3.67 -8.18
C GLN A 22 13.00 -2.53 -8.84
N LYS A 23 12.86 -1.29 -8.32
CA LYS A 23 13.61 -0.13 -8.82
C LYS A 23 15.10 -0.33 -8.70
N ARG A 24 15.57 -0.82 -7.55
CA ARG A 24 16.99 -1.11 -7.32
C ARG A 24 17.51 -2.16 -8.31
N ASN A 25 16.77 -3.23 -8.54
CA ASN A 25 17.14 -4.27 -9.50
C ASN A 25 17.23 -3.73 -10.94
N LYS A 26 16.43 -2.72 -11.30
CA LYS A 26 16.49 -2.08 -12.62
C LYS A 26 17.66 -1.11 -12.77
N THR A 27 17.97 -0.33 -11.73
CA THR A 27 19.06 0.66 -11.79
C THR A 27 20.43 0.03 -11.58
N HIS A 28 20.50 -1.01 -10.76
CA HIS A 28 21.70 -1.79 -10.49
C HIS A 28 21.34 -3.27 -10.47
N PRO A 29 21.32 -3.93 -11.64
CA PRO A 29 21.15 -5.38 -11.71
C PRO A 29 22.27 -6.05 -10.89
N PRO A 30 21.96 -6.79 -9.83
CA PRO A 30 22.97 -7.53 -9.09
C PRO A 30 23.40 -8.76 -9.89
N GLU A 31 24.63 -9.23 -9.66
CA GLU A 31 25.07 -10.53 -10.16
C GLU A 31 24.33 -11.66 -9.43
N HIS A 32 23.99 -11.46 -8.15
CA HIS A 32 23.30 -12.44 -7.30
C HIS A 32 22.16 -11.82 -6.49
N GLN A 33 21.03 -12.54 -6.39
CA GLN A 33 19.87 -12.09 -5.59
C GLN A 33 20.17 -11.91 -4.08
N SER A 34 21.25 -12.53 -3.58
CA SER A 34 21.75 -12.34 -2.22
C SER A 34 22.23 -10.90 -1.97
N GLU A 35 22.74 -10.21 -3.00
CA GLU A 35 23.18 -8.82 -2.90
C GLU A 35 22.00 -7.87 -2.70
N LEU A 36 20.89 -8.10 -3.40
CA LEU A 36 19.64 -7.37 -3.16
C LEU A 36 19.12 -7.58 -1.74
N ALA A 37 19.28 -8.78 -1.18
CA ALA A 37 18.88 -9.06 0.21
C ALA A 37 19.72 -8.27 1.21
N THR A 38 21.04 -8.25 0.99
CA THR A 38 22.00 -7.52 1.83
C THR A 38 21.77 -6.02 1.74
N TRP A 39 21.58 -5.49 0.53
CA TRP A 39 21.27 -4.08 0.30
C TRP A 39 19.95 -3.69 0.99
N TYR A 40 18.89 -4.46 0.79
CA TYR A 40 17.58 -4.15 1.39
C TYR A 40 17.63 -4.19 2.93
N LYS A 41 18.42 -5.11 3.49
CA LYS A 41 18.69 -5.17 4.92
C LYS A 41 19.46 -3.93 5.42
N GLY A 42 20.43 -3.43 4.65
CA GLY A 42 21.15 -2.20 4.96
C GLY A 42 20.23 -0.98 4.94
N GLU A 43 19.33 -0.89 3.96
CA GLU A 43 18.44 0.25 3.77
C GLU A 43 17.31 0.31 4.82
N THR A 44 16.67 -0.82 5.11
CA THR A 44 15.43 -0.87 5.92
C THR A 44 15.61 -1.52 7.29
N GLY A 45 16.77 -2.11 7.55
CA GLY A 45 17.01 -2.97 8.72
C GLY A 45 16.25 -4.30 8.69
N ARG A 46 15.46 -4.57 7.64
CA ARG A 46 14.64 -5.79 7.52
C ARG A 46 15.34 -6.83 6.66
N GLN A 47 15.47 -8.04 7.19
CA GLN A 47 16.04 -9.16 6.43
C GLN A 47 14.95 -9.85 5.60
N LEU A 48 15.18 -9.94 4.30
CA LEU A 48 14.37 -10.74 3.39
C LEU A 48 15.09 -12.05 3.04
N THR A 49 14.31 -13.11 2.91
CA THR A 49 14.81 -14.37 2.34
C THR A 49 14.84 -14.29 0.83
N GLN A 50 15.74 -15.05 0.21
CA GLN A 50 15.90 -15.08 -1.25
C GLN A 50 14.59 -15.40 -1.99
N GLY A 51 13.78 -16.34 -1.47
CA GLY A 51 12.45 -16.64 -2.04
C GLY A 51 11.47 -15.46 -2.00
N ARG A 52 11.54 -14.57 -1.01
CA ARG A 52 10.72 -13.35 -0.99
C ARG A 52 11.17 -12.37 -2.07
N ILE A 53 12.48 -12.21 -2.26
CA ILE A 53 13.03 -11.33 -3.30
C ILE A 53 12.65 -11.84 -4.68
N SER A 54 12.84 -13.13 -4.93
CA SER A 54 12.39 -13.76 -6.18
C SER A 54 10.90 -13.54 -6.43
N LYS A 55 10.05 -13.69 -5.40
CA LYS A 55 8.61 -13.38 -5.52
C LYS A 55 8.35 -11.91 -5.85
N VAL A 56 9.09 -10.97 -5.27
CA VAL A 56 8.96 -9.52 -5.55
C VAL A 56 9.41 -9.14 -6.96
N LEU A 57 10.42 -9.82 -7.48
CA LEU A 57 10.93 -9.65 -8.84
C LEU A 57 10.10 -10.38 -9.89
N SER A 58 9.15 -11.22 -9.48
CA SER A 58 8.27 -11.93 -10.41
C SER A 58 7.24 -11.00 -11.06
N SER A 59 6.72 -11.44 -12.21
CA SER A 59 5.71 -10.72 -12.99
C SER A 59 4.43 -10.40 -12.21
N HIS A 60 4.16 -11.13 -11.12
CA HIS A 60 3.04 -10.86 -10.21
C HIS A 60 3.04 -9.41 -9.72
N TYR A 61 4.19 -8.76 -9.60
CA TYR A 61 4.30 -7.39 -9.09
C TYR A 61 4.70 -6.36 -10.16
N ASP A 62 4.69 -6.70 -11.45
CA ASP A 62 4.97 -5.74 -12.52
C ASP A 62 3.96 -4.58 -12.56
N TYR A 63 2.76 -4.80 -12.04
CA TYR A 63 1.74 -3.76 -11.92
C TYR A 63 2.17 -2.61 -10.99
N LEU A 64 3.07 -2.87 -10.04
CA LEU A 64 3.57 -1.83 -9.13
C LEU A 64 4.42 -0.80 -9.87
N ASP A 65 5.13 -1.21 -10.90
CA ASP A 65 5.90 -0.29 -11.76
C ASP A 65 5.01 0.51 -12.70
N LYS A 66 3.88 -0.08 -13.12
CA LYS A 66 2.90 0.52 -14.03
C LYS A 66 1.88 1.40 -13.32
N LYS A 67 1.97 1.53 -11.98
CA LYS A 67 1.04 2.28 -11.15
C LYS A 67 1.21 3.78 -11.40
N ASP A 68 0.55 4.25 -12.45
CA ASP A 68 0.42 5.68 -12.74
C ASP A 68 -0.68 6.24 -11.82
N PRO A 69 -0.37 7.18 -10.91
CA PRO A 69 -1.36 7.76 -10.00
C PRO A 69 -2.55 8.39 -10.73
N LYS A 70 -2.41 8.73 -12.03
CA LYS A 70 -3.52 9.22 -12.86
C LYS A 70 -4.46 8.10 -13.32
N LYS A 71 -3.95 6.89 -13.55
CA LYS A 71 -4.78 5.71 -13.89
C LYS A 71 -5.52 5.16 -12.68
N ASP A 72 -4.90 5.17 -11.50
CA ASP A 72 -5.56 4.73 -10.26
C ASP A 72 -6.77 5.60 -9.93
N LYS A 73 -6.71 6.92 -10.16
CA LYS A 73 -7.88 7.80 -10.00
C LYS A 73 -9.03 7.44 -10.95
N LYS A 74 -8.72 7.08 -12.21
CA LYS A 74 -9.74 6.64 -13.18
C LYS A 74 -10.31 5.27 -12.80
N GLU A 75 -9.50 4.32 -12.34
CA GLU A 75 -10.01 3.03 -11.84
C GLU A 75 -10.84 3.19 -10.56
N LEU A 76 -10.43 4.06 -9.64
CA LEU A 76 -11.21 4.40 -8.45
C LEU A 76 -12.53 5.09 -8.81
N GLN A 77 -12.53 5.96 -9.83
CA GLN A 77 -13.75 6.56 -10.37
C GLN A 77 -14.64 5.52 -11.05
N ALA A 78 -14.08 4.57 -11.80
CA ALA A 78 -14.83 3.49 -12.42
C ALA A 78 -15.39 2.47 -11.41
N LYS A 79 -14.74 2.32 -10.25
CA LYS A 79 -15.19 1.49 -9.12
C LYS A 79 -16.16 2.20 -8.18
N ARG A 80 -16.37 3.51 -8.32
CA ARG A 80 -17.50 4.17 -7.67
C ARG A 80 -18.75 3.63 -8.35
N THR A 81 -19.46 2.75 -7.64
CA THR A 81 -20.80 2.31 -8.00
C THR A 81 -21.59 3.55 -8.40
N SER A 82 -22.27 3.49 -9.56
CA SER A 82 -23.13 4.59 -10.00
C SER A 82 -24.10 4.91 -8.86
N CYS A 83 -23.97 6.09 -8.28
CA CYS A 83 -24.87 6.55 -7.23
C CYS A 83 -26.18 6.93 -7.90
N ASP A 84 -27.29 6.30 -7.49
CA ASP A 84 -28.61 6.58 -8.04
C ASP A 84 -29.11 8.00 -7.70
N TRP A 85 -28.44 8.69 -6.76
CA TRP A 85 -28.84 10.02 -6.25
C TRP A 85 -27.64 10.99 -6.13
N PRO A 86 -27.08 11.47 -7.26
CA PRO A 86 -25.90 12.33 -7.26
C PRO A 86 -26.11 13.67 -6.53
N GLU A 87 -27.31 14.25 -6.60
CA GLU A 87 -27.64 15.51 -5.92
C GLU A 87 -27.68 15.36 -4.39
N LEU A 88 -28.17 14.21 -3.91
CA LEU A 88 -28.21 13.88 -2.49
C LEU A 88 -26.79 13.69 -1.94
N GLU A 89 -25.94 12.97 -2.67
CA GLU A 89 -24.54 12.77 -2.29
C GLU A 89 -23.78 14.09 -2.23
N ALA A 90 -24.01 15.00 -3.19
CA ALA A 90 -23.41 16.34 -3.17
C ALA A 90 -23.84 17.15 -1.93
N THR A 91 -25.13 17.14 -1.61
CA THR A 91 -25.68 17.86 -0.45
C THR A 91 -25.16 17.29 0.88
N LEU A 92 -25.08 15.96 0.99
CA LEU A 92 -24.50 15.26 2.15
C LEU A 92 -23.01 15.54 2.29
N PHE A 93 -22.27 15.58 1.19
CA PHE A 93 -20.84 15.88 1.20
C PHE A 93 -20.56 17.32 1.68
N GLU A 94 -21.33 18.30 1.21
CA GLU A 94 -21.23 19.67 1.70
C GLU A 94 -21.56 19.77 3.20
N TRP A 95 -22.61 19.07 3.65
CA TRP A 95 -22.97 19.02 5.06
C TRP A 95 -21.86 18.37 5.91
N GLN A 96 -21.31 17.26 5.45
CA GLN A 96 -20.20 16.56 6.10
C GLN A 96 -18.98 17.47 6.23
N GLN A 97 -18.62 18.21 5.18
CA GLN A 97 -17.48 19.12 5.18
C GLN A 97 -17.66 20.22 6.23
N ARG A 98 -18.86 20.82 6.31
CA ARG A 98 -19.20 21.85 7.32
C ARG A 98 -19.16 21.34 8.75
N ILE A 99 -19.42 20.05 8.99
CA ILE A 99 -19.38 19.44 10.32
C ILE A 99 -17.96 19.06 10.72
N GLN A 100 -17.15 18.58 9.77
CA GLN A 100 -15.72 18.30 9.99
C GLN A 100 -14.95 19.57 10.34
N ASP A 101 -15.26 20.71 9.68
CA ASP A 101 -14.68 22.02 10.01
C ASP A 101 -15.01 22.45 11.45
N LYS A 102 -16.13 21.97 12.00
CA LYS A 102 -16.56 22.19 13.39
C LYS A 102 -16.00 21.15 14.38
N LYS A 103 -15.06 20.29 13.95
CA LYS A 103 -14.43 19.21 14.76
C LYS A 103 -15.41 18.22 15.39
N ALA A 104 -16.61 18.05 14.84
CA ALA A 104 -17.56 17.06 15.31
C ALA A 104 -17.24 15.67 14.73
N VAL A 105 -17.28 14.64 15.58
CA VAL A 105 -17.06 13.24 15.18
C VAL A 105 -18.32 12.74 14.48
N ILE A 106 -18.21 12.40 13.20
CA ILE A 106 -19.31 11.88 12.38
C ILE A 106 -19.33 10.37 12.53
N THR A 107 -20.19 9.87 13.40
CA THR A 107 -20.46 8.43 13.58
C THR A 107 -21.57 7.99 12.63
N GLY A 108 -21.56 6.73 12.18
CA GLY A 108 -22.50 6.20 11.18
C GLY A 108 -23.99 6.31 11.54
N ASP A 109 -24.32 6.50 12.82
CA ASP A 109 -25.69 6.70 13.29
C ASP A 109 -26.23 8.11 12.97
N LEU A 110 -25.35 9.12 12.82
CA LEU A 110 -25.75 10.49 12.44
C LEU A 110 -26.16 10.58 10.95
N LEU A 111 -25.77 9.60 10.14
CA LEU A 111 -26.02 9.54 8.69
C LEU A 111 -27.31 8.77 8.33
N LYS A 112 -27.96 8.14 9.32
CA LYS A 112 -29.16 7.30 9.12
C LYS A 112 -30.49 7.94 9.55
N ALA A 113 -30.45 9.17 10.06
CA ALA A 113 -31.64 9.89 10.53
C ALA A 113 -32.45 10.48 9.37
#